data_AF-A0A239AU07-F1
#
_entry.id   AF-A0A239AU07-F1
#
_cell.length_a   1.000
_cell.length_b   1.000
_cell.length_c   1.000
_cell.angle_alpha   90.00
_cell.angle_beta   90.00
_cell.angle_gamma   90.00
#
_symmetry.space_group_name_H-M   'P 1'
#
loop_
_entity.id
_entity.type
_entity.pdbx_description
1 polymer ?
#
loop_
_entity_poly.entity_id
_entity_poly.type
_entity_poly.pdbx_seq_one_letter_code
_entity_poly.pdbx_strand_id
1 'polypeptide(L)' 'MPEQRRRFSPQFKAEAVQMVLETGKPIAEVAGDLGINEGTLGNWGVPRAREVTW' A
#
# COMPACT_ATOMS: atom_id res chain seq x y z
N MET A 1 -18.92 -18.63 -4.27
CA MET A 1 -19.16 -17.56 -3.28
C MET A 1 -18.39 -16.35 -3.75
N PRO A 2 -19.01 -15.20 -4.07
CA PRO A 2 -18.25 -14.04 -4.53
C PRO A 2 -17.39 -13.54 -3.37
N GLU A 3 -16.08 -13.64 -3.53
CA GLU A 3 -15.10 -13.06 -2.61
C GLU A 3 -15.52 -11.64 -2.26
N GLN A 4 -15.74 -11.42 -0.97
CA GLN A 4 -16.12 -10.15 -0.40
C GLN A 4 -14.96 -9.18 -0.65
N ARG A 5 -14.99 -8.49 -1.78
CA ARG A 5 -13.99 -7.48 -2.15
C ARG A 5 -13.96 -6.46 -1.02
N ARG A 6 -12.99 -6.56 -0.12
CA ARG A 6 -12.69 -5.58 0.92
C ARG A 6 -12.49 -4.25 0.22
N ARG A 7 -13.53 -3.41 0.20
CA ARG A 7 -13.48 -2.06 -0.36
C ARG A 7 -12.79 -1.18 0.67
N PHE A 8 -11.50 -1.00 0.48
CA PHE A 8 -10.76 0.03 1.22
C PHE A 8 -11.22 1.40 0.76
N SER A 9 -11.51 2.27 1.73
CA SER A 9 -11.88 3.66 1.48
C SER A 9 -10.74 4.39 0.77
N PRO A 10 -11.03 5.32 -0.14
CA PRO A 10 -10.00 6.08 -0.85
C PRO A 10 -9.06 6.85 0.09
N GLN A 11 -9.55 7.31 1.25
CA GLN A 11 -8.74 7.93 2.30
C GLN A 11 -7.67 6.96 2.84
N PHE A 12 -8.07 5.73 3.12
CA PHE A 12 -7.15 4.68 3.60
C PHE A 12 -6.06 4.38 2.59
N LYS A 13 -6.38 4.42 1.29
CA LYS A 13 -5.38 4.26 0.23
C LYS A 13 -4.37 5.41 0.23
N ALA A 14 -4.85 6.64 0.39
CA ALA A 14 -4.01 7.82 0.42
C ALA A 14 -3.06 7.83 1.62
N GLU A 15 -3.57 7.49 2.81
CA GLU A 15 -2.75 7.36 4.03
C GLU A 15 -1.67 6.28 3.88
N ALA A 16 -2.03 5.12 3.32
CA ALA A 16 -1.08 4.04 3.08
C ALA A 16 0.03 4.42 2.07
N VAL A 17 -0.34 5.13 1.00
CA VAL A 17 0.61 5.64 0.00
C VAL A 17 1.50 6.72 0.62
N GLN A 18 0.94 7.66 1.39
CA GLN A 18 1.72 8.69 2.08
C GLN A 18 2.71 8.07 3.08
N MET A 19 2.31 7.07 3.83
CA MET A 19 3.20 6.38 4.76
C MET A 19 4.41 5.77 4.05
N VAL A 20 4.24 5.14 2.89
CA VAL A 20 5.36 4.63 2.08
C VAL A 20 6.29 5.76 1.64
N LEU A 21 5.72 6.90 1.21
CA LEU A 21 6.48 8.04 0.72
C LEU A 21 7.22 8.79 1.84
N GLU A 22 6.59 8.99 2.99
CA GLU A 22 7.16 9.73 4.14
C GLU A 22 8.18 8.90 4.91
N THR A 23 7.89 7.61 5.12
CA THR A 23 8.76 6.73 5.91
C THR A 23 9.87 6.09 5.06
N GLY A 24 9.75 6.14 3.73
CA GLY A 24 10.64 5.42 2.80
C GLY A 24 10.55 3.89 2.93
N LYS A 25 9.55 3.39 3.66
CA LYS A 25 9.37 1.98 3.94
C LYS A 25 8.80 1.25 2.73
N PRO A 26 9.19 -0.01 2.48
CA PRO A 26 8.64 -0.78 1.39
C PRO A 26 7.15 -1.04 1.58
N ILE A 27 6.43 -1.13 0.45
CA ILE A 27 4.99 -1.44 0.38
C ILE A 27 4.63 -2.67 1.21
N ALA A 28 5.49 -3.70 1.22
CA ALA A 28 5.29 -4.92 1.98
C ALA A 28 5.19 -4.68 3.49
N GLU A 29 6.04 -3.81 4.04
CA GLU A 29 6.02 -3.50 5.48
C GLU A 29 4.78 -2.68 5.84
N VAL A 30 4.48 -1.64 5.06
CA VAL A 30 3.30 -0.80 5.29
C VAL A 30 2.01 -1.62 5.11
N ALA A 31 1.96 -2.51 4.12
CA ALA A 31 0.83 -3.41 3.94
C ALA A 31 0.66 -4.39 5.10
N GLY A 32 1.76 -4.94 5.63
CA GLY A 32 1.75 -5.82 6.79
C GLY A 32 1.25 -5.12 8.06
N ASP A 33 1.70 -3.89 8.29
CA ASP A 33 1.28 -3.06 9.43
C ASP A 33 -0.21 -2.69 9.36
N LEU A 34 -0.68 -2.34 8.16
CA LEU A 34 -2.08 -2.00 7.88
C LEU A 34 -3.00 -3.22 7.74
N GLY A 35 -2.47 -4.44 7.78
CA GLY A 35 -3.23 -5.67 7.60
C GLY A 35 -3.86 -5.83 6.20
N ILE A 36 -3.27 -5.18 5.18
CA ILE A 36 -3.72 -5.27 3.79
C ILE A 36 -2.76 -6.11 2.95
N ASN A 37 -3.25 -6.58 1.80
CA ASN A 37 -2.40 -7.33 0.88
C ASN A 37 -1.43 -6.36 0.17
N GLU A 38 -0.13 -6.69 0.19
CA GLU A 38 0.93 -5.98 -0.54
C GLU A 38 0.56 -5.70 -2.01
N GLY A 39 0.03 -6.71 -2.72
CA GLY A 39 -0.35 -6.60 -4.12
C GLY A 39 -1.50 -5.63 -4.34
N THR A 40 -2.39 -5.50 -3.36
CA THR A 40 -3.47 -4.51 -3.39
C THR A 40 -2.93 -3.09 -3.22
N LEU A 41 -1.99 -2.90 -2.28
CA LEU A 41 -1.33 -1.60 -2.05
C LEU A 41 -0.44 -1.19 -3.23
N GLY A 42 0.31 -2.15 -3.80
CA GLY A 42 1.08 -1.94 -5.04
C GLY A 42 0.20 -1.59 -6.25
N ASN A 43 -1.05 -2.07 -6.29
CA ASN A 43 -2.02 -1.71 -7.33
C ASN A 43 -2.66 -0.32 -7.10
N TRP A 44 -2.41 0.35 -5.97
CA TRP A 44 -2.91 1.71 -5.69
C TRP A 44 -1.97 2.82 -6.15
N GLY A 45 -0.96 2.48 -6.97
CA GLY A 45 -0.04 3.46 -7.55
C GLY A 45 1.12 3.82 -6.65
N VAL A 46 1.39 3.04 -5.59
CA VAL A 46 2.67 3.13 -4.90
C VAL A 46 3.73 2.59 -5.88
N PRO A 47 4.69 3.41 -6.35
CA PRO A 47 5.75 2.90 -7.20
C PRO A 47 6.42 1.76 -6.45
N ARG A 48 6.53 0.59 -7.08
CA ARG A 48 7.34 -0.52 -6.51
C ARG A 48 8.67 0.11 -6.16
N ALA A 49 8.98 0.19 -4.87
CA ALA A 49 10.15 0.86 -4.30
C ALA A 49 11.44 0.12 -4.71
N ARG A 50 11.70 0.11 -6.02
CA ARG A 50 12.90 -0.42 -6.66
C ARG A 50 13.80 0.71 -7.14
N GLU A 51 13.40 1.97 -6.95
CA GLU A 51 14.17 3.16 -7.35
C GLU A 51 13.96 4.32 -6.38
N VAL A 52 13.94 4.07 -5.08
CA VAL A 52 14.37 5.10 -4.11
C VAL A 52 15.80 4.75 -3.73
N THR A 53 16.70 4.89 -4.71
CA THR A 53 18.08 5.25 -4.39
C THR A 53 18.08 6.76 -4.33
N TRP A 54 18.44 7.31 -3.18
CA TRP A 54 19.24 8.53 -3.22
C TRP A 54 20.68 8.13 -3.57
#